data_AF-A0A965WFK3-F1
#
_entry.id   AF-A0A965WFK3-F1
#
_cell.length_a   1.000
_cell.length_b   1.000
_cell.length_c   1.000
_cell.angle_alpha   90.00
_cell.angle_beta   90.00
_cell.angle_gamma   90.00
#
_symmetry.space_group_name_H-M   'P 1'
#
loop_
_entity.id
_entity.type
_entity.pdbx_description
1 polymer ?
#
loop_
_entity_poly.entity_id
_entity_poly.type
_entity_poly.pdbx_seq_one_letter_code
_entity_poly.pdbx_strand_id
1 'polypeptide(L)'
;VAPDNGAEIDAYIMTDSSQQPKGVKVNSFTGNGSNTQFTLGAASSNSAYTLVFVDTIFQPTSEYTISGTLITFNSAPDNAVPIEVIQLGTGLINDPQVAGSNNEIQYHYSNGFAANNKFTFNPSTTTLAVGSNLTINTSAIFIGNSTVNTTIIAGNVDLQGTQLRVGNVVVNGGQLTIGNVTITDTQITVGNSTVNTVLGSTGSLSGNGSQLTSVNAIALQGNSVNDILLAANTAANTLASAAFSNAATRADSAYSNATTYASNADNISSGTLNTARLPATVNVSTTINVGANVNINTSTIFIGNSTVNTTIAAGNINLQGTQLTVGNVTVTGDSYTIGNSTVNTTI
;
A
#
# COMPACT_ATOMS: atom_id res chain seq x y z
N VAL A 1 -64.79 -65.80 43.25
CA VAL A 1 -65.27 -65.55 44.63
C VAL A 1 -64.48 -64.36 45.16
N ALA A 2 -65.11 -63.39 45.82
CA ALA A 2 -64.37 -62.28 46.41
C ALA A 2 -63.51 -62.79 47.59
N PRO A 3 -62.37 -62.17 47.90
CA PRO A 3 -61.59 -62.52 49.09
C PRO A 3 -62.41 -62.33 50.37
N ASP A 4 -62.14 -63.17 51.37
CA ASP A 4 -62.78 -63.08 52.69
C ASP A 4 -62.43 -61.76 53.39
N ASN A 5 -63.35 -61.29 54.23
CA ASN A 5 -63.18 -60.05 54.98
C ASN A 5 -61.96 -60.15 55.92
N GLY A 6 -60.94 -59.32 55.69
CA GLY A 6 -59.68 -59.30 56.44
C GLY A 6 -58.52 -60.07 55.79
N ALA A 7 -58.71 -60.65 54.60
CA ALA A 7 -57.61 -61.26 53.85
C ALA A 7 -56.60 -60.19 53.39
N GLU A 8 -55.31 -60.49 53.56
CA GLU A 8 -54.22 -59.70 53.01
C GLU A 8 -54.18 -59.90 51.49
N ILE A 9 -54.22 -58.80 50.73
CA ILE A 9 -54.15 -58.83 49.27
C ILE A 9 -52.84 -58.17 48.86
N ASP A 10 -51.89 -58.98 48.41
CA ASP A 10 -50.65 -58.49 47.82
C ASP A 10 -50.84 -58.29 46.31
N ALA A 11 -50.90 -57.02 45.90
CA ALA A 11 -50.89 -56.64 44.49
C ALA A 11 -49.50 -56.11 44.11
N TYR A 12 -48.77 -56.89 43.31
CA TYR A 12 -47.43 -56.48 42.84
C TYR A 12 -47.55 -55.77 41.49
N ILE A 13 -47.30 -54.45 41.47
CA ILE A 13 -47.23 -53.66 40.23
C ILE A 13 -45.77 -53.63 39.75
N MET A 14 -45.46 -54.38 38.70
CA MET A 14 -44.08 -54.57 38.21
C MET A 14 -43.67 -53.63 37.06
N THR A 15 -44.38 -52.51 36.84
CA THR A 15 -44.07 -51.61 35.72
C THR A 15 -44.25 -50.13 36.05
N ASP A 16 -43.34 -49.29 35.56
CA ASP A 16 -43.51 -47.85 35.40
C ASP A 16 -44.42 -47.55 34.19
N SER A 17 -45.39 -46.66 34.40
CA SER A 17 -46.29 -46.05 33.42
C SER A 17 -45.65 -45.49 32.14
N SER A 18 -44.34 -45.27 32.09
CA SER A 18 -43.62 -44.72 30.93
C SER A 18 -43.31 -45.74 29.81
N GLN A 19 -43.59 -47.05 29.99
CA GLN A 19 -43.35 -48.09 29.00
C GLN A 19 -44.62 -48.93 28.74
N GLN A 20 -45.26 -48.75 27.58
CA GLN A 20 -46.39 -49.59 27.09
C GLN A 20 -46.05 -51.11 27.19
N PRO A 21 -47.02 -52.02 27.40
CA PRO A 21 -46.83 -53.32 28.06
C PRO A 21 -46.02 -54.33 27.25
N LYS A 22 -44.68 -54.23 27.34
CA LYS A 22 -43.72 -55.26 26.90
C LYS A 22 -43.06 -56.03 28.06
N GLY A 23 -43.34 -55.69 29.32
CA GLY A 23 -42.61 -56.23 30.48
C GLY A 23 -43.11 -57.59 30.96
N VAL A 24 -44.41 -57.76 31.17
CA VAL A 24 -44.97 -58.99 31.75
C VAL A 24 -45.90 -59.72 30.76
N LYS A 25 -45.67 -61.03 30.57
CA LYS A 25 -46.49 -61.91 29.72
C LYS A 25 -46.83 -63.17 30.49
N VAL A 26 -48.11 -63.53 30.54
CA VAL A 26 -48.59 -64.77 31.16
C VAL A 26 -48.94 -65.75 30.05
N ASN A 27 -48.45 -66.98 30.17
CA ASN A 27 -48.76 -68.08 29.27
C ASN A 27 -49.40 -69.19 30.08
N SER A 28 -50.48 -69.79 29.56
CA SER A 28 -51.20 -70.87 30.22
C SER A 28 -51.21 -72.09 29.33
N PHE A 29 -50.89 -73.26 29.89
CA PHE A 29 -50.90 -74.54 29.21
C PHE A 29 -51.56 -75.60 30.09
N THR A 30 -51.78 -76.79 29.53
CA THR A 30 -52.27 -77.96 30.27
C THR A 30 -51.37 -79.15 29.95
N GLY A 31 -50.90 -79.83 30.99
CA GLY A 31 -50.12 -81.06 30.88
C GLY A 31 -50.94 -82.18 30.26
N ASN A 32 -50.27 -83.05 29.51
CA ASN A 32 -50.85 -84.25 28.91
C ASN A 32 -50.16 -85.53 29.41
N GLY A 33 -49.32 -85.43 30.45
CA GLY A 33 -48.56 -86.54 31.03
C GLY A 33 -47.39 -87.07 30.19
N SER A 34 -47.06 -86.45 29.05
CA SER A 34 -45.94 -86.91 28.18
C SER A 34 -45.12 -85.81 27.51
N ASN A 35 -45.70 -84.62 27.27
CA ASN A 35 -45.02 -83.49 26.66
C ASN A 35 -44.25 -82.69 27.71
N THR A 36 -42.96 -82.46 27.46
CA THR A 36 -42.10 -81.64 28.32
C THR A 36 -41.87 -80.23 27.77
N GLN A 37 -42.32 -79.93 26.55
CA GLN A 37 -41.98 -78.70 25.84
C GLN A 37 -43.21 -77.88 25.50
N PHE A 38 -43.17 -76.57 25.82
CA PHE A 38 -44.26 -75.65 25.53
C PHE A 38 -43.72 -74.37 24.88
N THR A 39 -44.47 -73.79 23.95
CA THR A 39 -44.09 -72.56 23.26
C THR A 39 -44.75 -71.35 23.92
N LEU A 40 -43.94 -70.48 24.50
CA LEU A 40 -44.31 -69.19 25.08
C LEU A 40 -44.63 -68.18 23.97
N GLY A 41 -45.52 -67.23 24.26
CA GLY A 41 -45.93 -66.15 23.37
C GLY A 41 -44.89 -65.01 23.22
N ALA A 42 -43.82 -65.02 24.01
CA ALA A 42 -42.70 -64.09 23.90
C ALA A 42 -41.37 -64.80 24.21
N ALA A 43 -40.27 -64.29 23.65
CA ALA A 43 -38.94 -64.82 23.93
C ALA A 43 -38.43 -64.37 25.31
N SER A 44 -37.77 -65.28 26.03
CA SER A 44 -36.95 -64.98 27.20
C SER A 44 -35.54 -65.56 26.99
N SER A 45 -34.51 -64.83 27.44
CA SER A 45 -33.12 -65.24 27.26
C SER A 45 -32.69 -66.37 28.21
N ASN A 46 -33.37 -66.54 29.35
CA ASN A 46 -33.15 -67.62 30.31
C ASN A 46 -34.31 -67.73 31.33
N SER A 47 -34.24 -68.71 32.25
CA SER A 47 -35.24 -68.98 33.29
C SER A 47 -35.23 -68.00 34.48
N ALA A 48 -34.22 -67.14 34.62
CA ALA A 48 -34.15 -66.16 35.72
C ALA A 48 -35.21 -65.04 35.58
N TYR A 49 -35.76 -64.85 34.39
CA TYR A 49 -36.80 -63.85 34.10
C TYR A 49 -38.21 -64.45 34.07
N THR A 50 -38.41 -65.65 34.63
CA THR A 50 -39.72 -66.31 34.65
C THR A 50 -40.12 -66.84 36.02
N LEU A 51 -41.42 -66.80 36.31
CA LEU A 51 -42.06 -67.55 37.38
C LEU A 51 -42.91 -68.64 36.73
N VAL A 52 -42.74 -69.89 37.14
CA VAL A 52 -43.45 -71.04 36.56
C VAL A 52 -44.21 -71.75 37.66
N PHE A 53 -45.48 -72.03 37.42
CA PHE A 53 -46.36 -72.77 38.31
C PHE A 53 -46.93 -73.98 37.58
N VAL A 54 -46.93 -75.14 38.24
CA VAL A 54 -47.58 -76.37 37.78
C VAL A 54 -48.50 -76.82 38.89
N ASP A 55 -49.79 -77.00 38.60
CA ASP A 55 -50.83 -77.24 39.61
C ASP A 55 -50.83 -76.20 40.75
N THR A 56 -50.64 -74.91 40.42
CA THR A 56 -50.47 -73.80 41.38
C THR A 56 -49.20 -73.85 42.24
N ILE A 57 -48.35 -74.87 42.09
CA ILE A 57 -47.08 -75.02 42.81
C ILE A 57 -45.94 -74.38 42.02
N PHE A 58 -45.20 -73.47 42.67
CA PHE A 58 -44.02 -72.83 42.10
C PHE A 58 -42.93 -73.85 41.76
N GLN A 59 -42.39 -73.75 40.54
CA GLN A 59 -41.30 -74.57 40.05
C GLN A 59 -39.99 -73.75 40.10
N PRO A 60 -38.94 -74.23 40.79
CA PRO A 60 -37.65 -73.55 40.78
C PRO A 60 -36.99 -73.67 39.39
N THR A 61 -36.07 -72.75 39.08
CA THR A 61 -35.38 -72.67 37.78
C THR A 61 -34.48 -73.86 37.46
N SER A 62 -34.33 -74.82 38.37
CA SER A 62 -33.67 -76.11 38.13
C SER A 62 -34.59 -77.13 37.47
N GLU A 63 -35.91 -76.99 37.56
CA GLU A 63 -36.90 -77.96 37.03
C GLU A 63 -37.27 -77.72 35.57
N TYR A 64 -36.79 -76.61 34.99
CA TYR A 64 -37.06 -76.26 33.61
C TYR A 64 -35.94 -75.37 33.03
N THR A 65 -35.85 -75.34 31.71
CA THR A 65 -34.97 -74.44 30.95
C THR A 65 -35.79 -73.61 29.96
N ILE A 66 -35.28 -72.43 29.61
CA ILE A 66 -35.90 -71.56 28.60
C ILE A 66 -34.85 -71.12 27.59
N SER A 67 -35.19 -71.24 26.30
CA SER A 67 -34.40 -70.71 25.19
C SER A 67 -35.32 -70.11 24.14
N GLY A 68 -35.22 -68.79 23.94
CA GLY A 68 -36.13 -68.08 23.05
C GLY A 68 -37.57 -68.20 23.55
N THR A 69 -38.46 -68.74 22.71
CA THR A 69 -39.87 -68.96 23.05
C THR A 69 -40.15 -70.36 23.61
N LEU A 70 -39.15 -71.22 23.78
CA LEU A 70 -39.35 -72.60 24.20
C LEU A 70 -39.04 -72.77 25.69
N ILE A 71 -40.02 -73.21 26.48
CA ILE A 71 -39.80 -73.75 27.82
C ILE A 71 -39.75 -75.28 27.76
N THR A 72 -38.79 -75.87 28.45
CA THR A 72 -38.60 -77.33 28.54
C THR A 72 -38.53 -77.74 30.00
N PHE A 73 -39.48 -78.55 30.47
CA PHE A 73 -39.49 -79.15 31.80
C PHE A 73 -38.62 -80.42 31.86
N ASN A 74 -38.04 -80.72 33.02
CA ASN A 74 -37.26 -81.94 33.23
C ASN A 74 -38.13 -83.21 33.25
N SER A 75 -39.39 -83.09 33.68
CA SER A 75 -40.40 -84.14 33.67
C SER A 75 -41.69 -83.61 33.06
N ALA A 76 -42.46 -84.47 32.39
CA ALA A 76 -43.71 -84.07 31.78
C ALA A 76 -44.75 -83.74 32.87
N PRO A 77 -45.39 -82.56 32.82
CA PRO A 77 -46.51 -82.27 33.73
C PRO A 77 -47.65 -83.26 33.53
N ASP A 78 -48.26 -83.69 34.63
CA ASP A 78 -49.31 -84.71 34.66
C ASP A 78 -50.52 -84.33 33.79
N ASN A 79 -51.27 -85.34 33.35
CA ASN A 79 -52.41 -85.13 32.48
C ASN A 79 -53.49 -84.27 33.15
N ALA A 80 -53.99 -83.28 32.42
CA ALA A 80 -54.97 -82.29 32.87
C ALA A 80 -54.48 -81.31 33.96
N VAL A 81 -53.19 -81.30 34.30
CA VAL A 81 -52.63 -80.34 35.26
C VAL A 81 -52.37 -78.98 34.58
N PRO A 82 -52.84 -77.85 35.16
CA PRO A 82 -52.57 -76.53 34.60
C PRO A 82 -51.12 -76.09 34.82
N ILE A 83 -50.59 -75.38 33.83
CA ILE A 83 -49.25 -74.77 33.84
C ILE A 83 -49.42 -73.28 33.60
N GLU A 84 -48.80 -72.44 34.43
CA GLU A 84 -48.75 -71.00 34.27
C GLU A 84 -47.29 -70.53 34.22
N VAL A 85 -46.94 -69.75 33.19
CA VAL A 85 -45.61 -69.17 33.03
C VAL A 85 -45.73 -67.65 32.93
N ILE A 86 -45.25 -66.96 33.96
CA ILE A 86 -45.18 -65.51 34.04
C ILE A 86 -43.78 -65.07 33.63
N GLN A 87 -43.65 -64.42 32.48
CA GLN A 87 -42.41 -63.82 32.01
C GLN A 87 -42.34 -62.40 32.56
N LEU A 88 -41.27 -62.07 33.29
CA LEU A 88 -41.04 -60.78 33.95
C LEU A 88 -40.19 -59.81 33.10
N GLY A 89 -39.65 -60.32 31.99
CA GLY A 89 -38.85 -59.56 31.04
C GLY A 89 -38.31 -60.47 29.95
N THR A 90 -37.60 -59.91 28.97
CA THR A 90 -36.99 -60.69 27.89
C THR A 90 -35.58 -61.18 28.22
N GLY A 91 -34.95 -60.62 29.26
CA GLY A 91 -33.56 -60.92 29.65
C GLY A 91 -32.51 -60.66 28.56
N LEU A 92 -32.91 -60.04 27.46
CA LEU A 92 -32.00 -59.49 26.47
C LEU A 92 -31.46 -58.19 27.07
N ILE A 93 -30.15 -57.95 26.95
CA ILE A 93 -29.52 -56.67 27.28
C ILE A 93 -30.08 -55.63 26.30
N ASN A 94 -31.29 -55.13 26.58
CA ASN A 94 -32.06 -54.08 25.93
C ASN A 94 -33.16 -53.61 26.92
N ASP A 95 -32.79 -53.49 28.21
CA ASP A 95 -33.32 -52.42 29.09
C ASP A 95 -33.18 -51.08 28.32
N PRO A 96 -33.70 -49.89 28.71
CA PRO A 96 -33.49 -48.67 27.92
C PRO A 96 -32.02 -48.17 27.92
N GLN A 97 -31.04 -49.07 27.99
CA GLN A 97 -29.81 -48.99 27.25
C GLN A 97 -30.12 -48.96 25.73
N VAL A 98 -30.35 -47.73 25.26
CA VAL A 98 -30.22 -47.24 23.88
C VAL A 98 -29.90 -48.33 22.86
N ALA A 99 -30.90 -48.76 22.10
CA ALA A 99 -30.66 -49.62 20.95
C ALA A 99 -29.78 -48.87 19.94
N GLY A 100 -28.56 -49.38 19.70
CA GLY A 100 -27.60 -48.85 18.73
C GLY A 100 -26.29 -48.38 19.37
N SER A 101 -25.16 -48.53 18.66
CA SER A 101 -23.80 -48.14 19.06
C SER A 101 -23.61 -46.62 19.22
N ASN A 102 -24.43 -45.94 20.01
CA ASN A 102 -24.41 -44.49 20.10
C ASN A 102 -23.44 -44.02 21.19
N ASN A 103 -22.35 -43.38 20.76
CA ASN A 103 -21.36 -42.70 21.59
C ASN A 103 -21.76 -41.24 21.92
N GLU A 104 -23.06 -40.97 22.12
CA GLU A 104 -23.69 -39.64 21.95
C GLU A 104 -24.71 -39.28 23.05
N ILE A 105 -24.74 -38.01 23.52
CA ILE A 105 -25.74 -37.50 24.47
C ILE A 105 -27.13 -37.44 23.82
N GLN A 106 -28.11 -38.08 24.48
CA GLN A 106 -29.53 -38.10 24.12
C GLN A 106 -30.23 -36.77 24.44
N TYR A 107 -30.94 -36.18 23.47
CA TYR A 107 -31.98 -35.17 23.77
C TYR A 107 -33.35 -35.84 23.83
N HIS A 108 -34.11 -35.51 24.88
CA HIS A 108 -35.50 -35.92 25.01
C HIS A 108 -36.40 -35.09 24.07
N TYR A 109 -37.14 -35.75 23.18
CA TYR A 109 -38.35 -35.21 22.58
C TYR A 109 -39.43 -36.28 22.61
N SER A 110 -40.62 -35.94 23.14
CA SER A 110 -41.84 -36.76 23.11
C SER A 110 -41.67 -38.23 23.55
N ASN A 111 -41.29 -38.47 24.81
CA ASN A 111 -41.36 -39.79 25.47
C ASN A 111 -40.57 -40.93 24.78
N GLY A 112 -39.55 -40.63 23.97
CA GLY A 112 -38.69 -41.64 23.35
C GLY A 112 -37.28 -41.15 23.04
N PHE A 113 -36.30 -42.04 23.14
CA PHE A 113 -34.94 -41.81 22.70
C PHE A 113 -34.84 -42.07 21.21
N ALA A 114 -34.81 -41.01 20.39
CA ALA A 114 -34.65 -41.12 18.94
C ALA A 114 -33.32 -40.48 18.50
N ALA A 115 -32.60 -41.14 17.60
CA ALA A 115 -31.45 -40.55 16.92
C ALA A 115 -31.93 -39.40 16.02
N ASN A 116 -31.30 -38.23 16.12
CA ASN A 116 -31.56 -37.10 15.24
C ASN A 116 -30.32 -36.81 14.39
N ASN A 117 -30.44 -37.00 13.07
CA ASN A 117 -29.35 -36.75 12.13
C ASN A 117 -28.89 -35.27 12.07
N LYS A 118 -29.57 -34.36 12.79
CA LYS A 118 -29.29 -32.92 12.85
C LYS A 118 -28.61 -32.48 14.15
N PHE A 119 -28.32 -33.38 15.08
CA PHE A 119 -27.48 -33.07 16.25
C PHE A 119 -26.64 -34.28 16.60
N THR A 120 -25.38 -34.30 16.15
CA THR A 120 -24.50 -35.47 16.31
C THR A 120 -23.07 -35.07 16.69
N PHE A 121 -22.50 -35.63 17.75
CA PHE A 121 -21.07 -35.71 18.03
C PHE A 121 -20.48 -36.93 17.30
N ASN A 122 -19.55 -36.67 16.39
CA ASN A 122 -18.82 -37.72 15.70
C ASN A 122 -17.45 -37.89 16.37
N PRO A 123 -17.20 -38.96 17.13
CA PRO A 123 -15.92 -39.17 17.80
C PRO A 123 -14.78 -39.46 16.82
N SER A 124 -15.07 -40.00 15.64
CA SER A 124 -14.08 -40.27 14.59
C SER A 124 -13.56 -38.98 13.94
N THR A 125 -14.42 -37.96 13.81
CA THR A 125 -14.03 -36.64 13.28
C THR A 125 -13.83 -35.59 14.37
N THR A 126 -14.12 -35.92 15.64
CA THR A 126 -14.13 -35.02 16.80
C THR A 126 -15.02 -33.77 16.62
N THR A 127 -16.09 -33.88 15.83
CA THR A 127 -16.97 -32.75 15.49
C THR A 127 -18.34 -32.86 16.13
N LEU A 128 -18.89 -31.72 16.58
CA LEU A 128 -20.33 -31.57 16.81
C LEU A 128 -20.99 -31.01 15.55
N ALA A 129 -21.92 -31.76 14.96
CA ALA A 129 -22.76 -31.34 13.86
C ALA A 129 -24.13 -30.92 14.38
N VAL A 130 -24.59 -29.76 13.92
CA VAL A 130 -25.92 -29.20 14.15
C VAL A 130 -26.58 -29.01 12.78
N GLY A 131 -27.91 -29.08 12.71
CA GLY A 131 -28.67 -28.91 11.47
C GLY A 131 -28.61 -27.48 10.92
N SER A 132 -29.74 -26.95 10.46
CA SER A 132 -29.76 -25.66 9.76
C SER A 132 -29.37 -24.46 10.62
N ASN A 133 -29.75 -24.47 11.91
CA ASN A 133 -29.53 -23.33 12.81
C ASN A 133 -28.98 -23.80 14.16
N LEU A 134 -28.06 -23.01 14.72
CA LEU A 134 -27.59 -23.13 16.10
C LEU A 134 -27.82 -21.79 16.80
N THR A 135 -28.71 -21.77 17.78
CA THR A 135 -28.97 -20.61 18.63
C THR A 135 -28.26 -20.83 19.97
N ILE A 136 -27.29 -19.97 20.30
CA ILE A 136 -26.58 -20.02 21.59
C ILE A 136 -26.85 -18.73 22.34
N ASN A 137 -27.57 -18.82 23.46
CA ASN A 137 -27.84 -17.69 24.34
C ASN A 137 -26.76 -17.64 25.43
N THR A 138 -25.62 -17.05 25.08
CA THR A 138 -24.45 -16.90 25.97
C THR A 138 -23.78 -15.56 25.71
N SER A 139 -23.07 -15.05 26.72
CA SER A 139 -22.25 -13.84 26.58
C SER A 139 -20.98 -14.06 25.76
N ALA A 140 -20.53 -15.30 25.59
CA ALA A 140 -19.35 -15.63 24.79
C ALA A 140 -19.44 -17.03 24.17
N ILE A 141 -19.02 -17.14 22.91
CA ILE A 141 -18.78 -18.39 22.21
C ILE A 141 -17.28 -18.46 21.89
N PHE A 142 -16.57 -19.41 22.49
CA PHE A 142 -15.15 -19.64 22.19
C PHE A 142 -15.03 -20.65 21.06
N ILE A 143 -14.93 -20.18 19.82
CA ILE A 143 -14.72 -21.04 18.66
C ILE A 143 -13.20 -21.29 18.51
N GLY A 144 -12.67 -22.15 19.40
CA GLY A 144 -11.32 -22.73 19.31
C GLY A 144 -10.31 -22.33 20.40
N ASN A 145 -9.45 -23.29 20.79
CA ASN A 145 -8.08 -23.07 21.31
C ASN A 145 -7.01 -23.56 20.31
N SER A 146 -7.44 -23.99 19.12
CA SER A 146 -6.67 -24.89 18.26
C SER A 146 -5.62 -24.15 17.43
N THR A 147 -4.44 -24.74 17.34
CA THR A 147 -3.26 -24.22 16.63
C THR A 147 -3.39 -24.19 15.09
N VAL A 148 -4.56 -24.51 14.52
CA VAL A 148 -4.74 -24.84 13.09
C VAL A 148 -5.74 -23.93 12.35
N ASN A 149 -6.22 -22.85 12.99
CA ASN A 149 -7.17 -21.85 12.48
C ASN A 149 -8.64 -22.14 12.74
N THR A 150 -9.35 -21.11 13.19
CA THR A 150 -10.81 -21.05 13.24
C THR A 150 -11.33 -20.55 11.88
N THR A 151 -12.15 -21.35 11.18
CA THR A 151 -12.75 -20.96 9.89
C THR A 151 -14.26 -20.76 10.07
N ILE A 152 -14.77 -19.56 9.81
CA ILE A 152 -16.20 -19.25 9.76
C ILE A 152 -16.59 -19.06 8.28
N ILE A 153 -17.29 -20.04 7.71
CA ILE A 153 -17.83 -19.95 6.34
C ILE A 153 -19.27 -19.47 6.46
N ALA A 154 -19.47 -18.16 6.50
CA ALA A 154 -20.79 -17.54 6.55
C ALA A 154 -20.94 -16.59 5.36
N GLY A 155 -22.17 -16.45 4.83
CA GLY A 155 -22.47 -15.40 3.86
C GLY A 155 -22.17 -14.02 4.46
N ASN A 156 -22.66 -13.80 5.69
CA ASN A 156 -22.41 -12.60 6.48
C ASN A 156 -21.99 -12.98 7.90
N VAL A 157 -21.03 -12.26 8.48
CA VAL A 157 -20.74 -12.27 9.92
C VAL A 157 -21.25 -10.95 10.49
N ASP A 158 -22.45 -10.97 11.08
CA ASP A 158 -23.04 -9.80 11.72
C ASP A 158 -22.60 -9.73 13.19
N LEU A 159 -22.06 -8.59 13.59
CA LEU A 159 -21.66 -8.31 14.96
C LEU A 159 -22.57 -7.21 15.48
N GLN A 160 -23.50 -7.58 16.35
CA GLN A 160 -24.29 -6.61 17.09
C GLN A 160 -23.49 -5.92 18.21
N GLY A 161 -22.23 -6.32 18.42
CA GLY A 161 -21.28 -5.72 19.35
C GLY A 161 -20.44 -4.61 18.72
N THR A 162 -19.44 -4.11 19.45
CA THR A 162 -18.70 -2.90 19.06
C THR A 162 -17.55 -3.12 18.07
N GLN A 163 -17.00 -4.34 17.96
CA GLN A 163 -15.76 -4.58 17.19
C GLN A 163 -15.69 -6.01 16.61
N LEU A 164 -15.24 -6.11 15.35
CA LEU A 164 -14.60 -7.30 14.79
C LEU A 164 -13.08 -7.12 14.89
N ARG A 165 -12.38 -7.91 15.71
CA ARG A 165 -10.92 -7.86 15.80
C ARG A 165 -10.33 -8.98 14.95
N VAL A 166 -9.77 -8.61 13.80
CA VAL A 166 -9.10 -9.51 12.85
C VAL A 166 -7.66 -9.04 12.66
N GLY A 167 -6.72 -9.97 12.55
CA GLY A 167 -5.32 -9.63 12.27
C GLY A 167 -5.18 -9.09 10.85
N ASN A 168 -5.19 -10.01 9.87
CA ASN A 168 -5.17 -9.65 8.45
C ASN A 168 -6.56 -9.84 7.84
N VAL A 169 -7.01 -8.87 7.05
CA VAL A 169 -8.22 -8.99 6.22
C VAL A 169 -7.77 -9.28 4.78
N VAL A 170 -8.17 -10.43 4.25
CA VAL A 170 -7.98 -10.78 2.82
C VAL A 170 -9.35 -10.84 2.17
N VAL A 171 -9.58 -9.99 1.16
CA VAL A 171 -10.84 -9.96 0.40
C VAL A 171 -10.61 -10.51 -0.99
N ASN A 172 -11.02 -11.75 -1.22
CA ASN A 172 -11.01 -12.40 -2.54
C ASN A 172 -12.32 -12.09 -3.30
N GLY A 173 -12.63 -10.80 -3.50
CA GLY A 173 -13.89 -10.31 -4.06
C GLY A 173 -13.89 -8.82 -4.38
N GLY A 174 -14.99 -8.29 -4.92
CA GLY A 174 -15.02 -6.99 -5.61
C GLY A 174 -14.83 -5.73 -4.74
N GLN A 175 -15.13 -5.77 -3.43
CA GLN A 175 -15.02 -4.58 -2.57
C GLN A 175 -14.96 -4.90 -1.06
N LEU A 176 -14.11 -4.19 -0.31
CA LEU A 176 -14.14 -4.10 1.14
C LEU A 176 -14.68 -2.71 1.54
N THR A 177 -15.91 -2.65 2.06
CA THR A 177 -16.52 -1.40 2.55
C THR A 177 -16.33 -1.31 4.06
N ILE A 178 -15.49 -0.38 4.51
CA ILE A 178 -15.28 -0.07 5.94
C ILE A 178 -15.77 1.36 6.17
N GLY A 179 -16.43 1.61 7.32
CA GLY A 179 -16.80 2.96 7.74
C GLY A 179 -15.58 3.80 8.16
N ASN A 180 -15.64 4.45 9.32
CA ASN A 180 -14.49 5.18 9.85
C ASN A 180 -13.34 4.21 10.16
N VAL A 181 -12.17 4.43 9.55
CA VAL A 181 -10.96 3.65 9.82
C VAL A 181 -10.02 4.49 10.67
N THR A 182 -9.79 4.09 11.92
CA THR A 182 -8.72 4.65 12.77
C THR A 182 -7.48 3.78 12.63
N ILE A 183 -6.42 4.32 12.03
CA ILE A 183 -5.15 3.62 11.85
C ILE A 183 -4.16 4.23 12.84
N THR A 184 -3.73 3.42 13.82
CA THR A 184 -2.74 3.83 14.83
C THR A 184 -1.31 3.44 14.47
N ASP A 185 -1.14 2.67 13.40
CA ASP A 185 0.18 2.32 12.87
C ASP A 185 0.85 3.50 12.19
N THR A 186 2.18 3.47 12.15
CA THR A 186 3.02 4.55 11.64
C THR A 186 2.93 4.75 10.13
N GLN A 187 2.43 3.75 9.38
CA GLN A 187 2.36 3.80 7.92
C GLN A 187 1.21 2.96 7.35
N ILE A 188 0.59 3.46 6.28
CA ILE A 188 -0.37 2.72 5.46
C ILE A 188 0.32 2.40 4.13
N THR A 189 0.60 1.13 3.88
CA THR A 189 1.14 0.68 2.59
C THR A 189 0.01 0.20 1.71
N VAL A 190 -0.35 0.96 0.69
CA VAL A 190 -1.30 0.54 -0.35
C VAL A 190 -0.47 0.15 -1.58
N GLY A 191 -0.59 -1.09 -2.06
CA GLY A 191 0.11 -1.58 -3.25
C GLY A 191 -0.36 -0.92 -4.56
N ASN A 192 -0.03 -1.49 -5.72
CA ASN A 192 -0.45 -1.00 -7.05
C ASN A 192 -1.98 -0.83 -7.14
N SER A 193 -2.45 0.35 -6.80
CA SER A 193 -3.87 0.69 -6.70
C SER A 193 -4.10 2.04 -7.37
N THR A 194 -5.13 2.13 -8.21
CA THR A 194 -5.71 3.41 -8.63
C THR A 194 -6.53 3.95 -7.46
N VAL A 195 -5.85 4.59 -6.51
CA VAL A 195 -6.49 5.12 -5.30
C VAL A 195 -7.27 6.39 -5.65
N ASN A 196 -8.60 6.29 -5.72
CA ASN A 196 -9.50 7.45 -5.74
C ASN A 196 -9.85 7.84 -4.29
N THR A 197 -8.91 8.47 -3.56
CA THR A 197 -9.22 8.98 -2.23
C THR A 197 -10.05 10.26 -2.37
N VAL A 198 -11.35 10.18 -2.16
CA VAL A 198 -12.20 11.36 -1.96
C VAL A 198 -12.09 11.75 -0.48
N LEU A 199 -11.22 12.71 -0.16
CA LEU A 199 -11.18 13.31 1.17
C LEU A 199 -12.34 14.30 1.30
N GLY A 200 -13.24 14.06 2.26
CA GLY A 200 -14.28 15.02 2.64
C GLY A 200 -13.67 16.34 3.17
N SER A 201 -14.51 17.36 3.35
CA SER A 201 -14.16 18.79 3.53
C SER A 201 -13.23 19.19 4.69
N THR A 202 -12.68 18.22 5.44
CA THR A 202 -11.72 18.45 6.54
C THR A 202 -10.53 17.49 6.55
N GLY A 203 -10.43 16.55 5.59
CA GLY A 203 -9.33 15.59 5.54
C GLY A 203 -8.10 16.14 4.83
N SER A 204 -6.93 16.09 5.48
CA SER A 204 -5.64 16.49 4.91
C SER A 204 -4.72 15.26 4.72
N LEU A 205 -4.05 15.15 3.57
CA LEU A 205 -2.91 14.24 3.38
C LEU A 205 -1.64 14.97 3.83
N SER A 206 -1.05 14.54 4.94
CA SER A 206 0.24 15.05 5.42
C SER A 206 1.33 14.01 5.21
N GLY A 207 2.26 14.26 4.30
CA GLY A 207 3.47 13.47 4.08
C GLY A 207 4.66 14.37 3.76
N ASN A 208 5.88 13.98 4.16
CA ASN A 208 7.08 14.68 3.69
C ASN A 208 7.25 14.33 2.21
N GLY A 209 7.03 15.28 1.30
CA GLY A 209 6.91 15.04 -0.14
C GLY A 209 8.12 14.44 -0.88
N SER A 210 9.11 13.86 -0.20
CA SER A 210 10.32 13.26 -0.78
C SER A 210 10.04 12.10 -1.74
N GLN A 211 8.96 11.33 -1.52
CA GLN A 211 8.58 10.19 -2.38
C GLN A 211 7.39 10.47 -3.32
N LEU A 212 6.87 11.70 -3.32
CA LEU A 212 5.73 12.08 -4.16
C LEU A 212 6.25 12.66 -5.48
N THR A 213 6.45 11.80 -6.48
CA THR A 213 7.13 12.14 -7.74
C THR A 213 6.27 12.94 -8.73
N SER A 214 4.95 12.94 -8.56
CA SER A 214 4.04 13.83 -9.30
C SER A 214 2.72 14.03 -8.54
N VAL A 215 2.26 15.28 -8.49
CA VAL A 215 0.89 15.66 -8.11
C VAL A 215 0.37 16.54 -9.24
N ASN A 216 -0.86 16.34 -9.71
CA ASN A 216 -1.49 17.31 -10.59
C ASN A 216 -1.57 18.64 -9.84
N ALA A 217 -1.03 19.72 -10.39
CA ALA A 217 -0.91 21.02 -9.71
C ALA A 217 -2.24 21.58 -9.15
N ILE A 218 -3.38 21.16 -9.71
CA ILE A 218 -4.72 21.51 -9.20
C ILE A 218 -5.05 20.87 -7.84
N ALA A 219 -4.40 19.77 -7.46
CA ALA A 219 -4.67 19.04 -6.23
C ALA A 219 -3.79 19.48 -5.04
N LEU A 220 -2.83 20.40 -5.24
CA LEU A 220 -2.03 20.97 -4.16
C LEU A 220 -2.72 22.20 -3.57
N GLN A 221 -3.74 21.97 -2.74
CA GLN A 221 -4.23 22.99 -1.79
C GLN A 221 -3.21 23.34 -0.67
N GLY A 222 -1.92 23.03 -0.85
CA GLY A 222 -0.85 23.25 0.12
C GLY A 222 0.06 24.44 -0.18
N ASN A 223 -0.02 25.02 -1.39
CA ASN A 223 0.55 26.32 -1.67
C ASN A 223 -0.63 27.23 -2.03
N SER A 224 -0.81 28.31 -1.27
CA SER A 224 -1.81 29.31 -1.63
C SER A 224 -1.49 29.84 -3.03
N VAL A 225 -2.50 30.31 -3.76
CA VAL A 225 -2.29 31.12 -4.98
C VAL A 225 -1.25 32.22 -4.72
N ASN A 226 -1.19 32.72 -3.48
CA ASN A 226 -0.19 33.67 -3.02
C ASN A 226 1.26 33.15 -3.04
N ASP A 227 1.51 31.87 -2.74
CA ASP A 227 2.87 31.29 -2.70
C ASP A 227 3.40 31.07 -4.12
N ILE A 228 2.53 30.61 -5.03
CA ILE A 228 2.84 30.48 -6.45
C ILE A 228 3.12 31.86 -7.05
N LEU A 229 2.29 32.84 -6.71
CA LEU A 229 2.46 34.21 -7.16
C LEU A 229 3.74 34.84 -6.60
N LEU A 230 4.08 34.58 -5.33
CA LEU A 230 5.31 35.06 -4.69
C LEU A 230 6.57 34.48 -5.34
N ALA A 231 6.59 33.17 -5.60
CA ALA A 231 7.71 32.50 -6.26
C ALA A 231 7.90 33.00 -7.71
N ALA A 232 6.81 33.12 -8.47
CA ALA A 232 6.84 33.64 -9.84
C ALA A 232 7.33 35.09 -9.89
N ASN A 233 6.83 35.94 -8.99
CA ASN A 233 7.27 37.34 -8.89
C ASN A 233 8.74 37.46 -8.46
N THR A 234 9.20 36.61 -7.55
CA THR A 234 10.61 36.60 -7.11
C THR A 234 11.54 36.27 -8.27
N ALA A 235 11.24 35.21 -9.04
CA ALA A 235 12.04 34.84 -10.20
C ALA A 235 12.06 35.94 -11.29
N ALA A 236 10.90 36.55 -11.57
CA ALA A 236 10.79 37.65 -12.52
C ALA A 236 11.62 38.87 -12.08
N ASN A 237 11.56 39.23 -10.80
CA ASN A 237 12.33 40.34 -10.24
C ASN A 237 13.84 40.09 -10.27
N THR A 238 14.29 38.86 -10.00
CA THR A 238 15.71 38.49 -10.12
C THR A 238 16.22 38.67 -11.54
N LEU A 239 15.47 38.20 -12.54
CA LEU A 239 15.86 38.33 -13.95
C LEU A 239 15.86 39.81 -14.40
N ALA A 240 14.86 40.58 -14.00
CA ALA A 240 14.78 42.00 -14.31
C ALA A 240 15.96 42.79 -13.72
N SER A 241 16.34 42.50 -12.46
CA SER A 241 17.49 43.12 -11.79
C SER A 241 18.81 42.79 -12.51
N ALA A 242 19.01 41.53 -12.92
CA ALA A 242 20.18 41.12 -13.69
C ALA A 242 20.24 41.82 -15.07
N ALA A 243 19.11 41.95 -15.75
CA ALA A 243 19.02 42.66 -17.03
C ALA A 243 19.37 44.15 -16.90
N PHE A 244 18.87 44.82 -15.86
CA PHE A 244 19.18 46.22 -15.58
C PHE A 244 20.67 46.43 -15.29
N SER A 245 21.26 45.60 -14.42
CA SER A 245 22.70 45.66 -14.08
C SER A 245 23.60 45.49 -15.31
N ASN A 246 23.26 44.53 -16.18
CA ASN A 246 23.97 44.31 -17.44
C ASN A 246 23.87 45.50 -18.39
N ALA A 247 22.70 46.15 -18.46
CA ALA A 247 22.50 47.35 -19.29
C ALA A 247 23.33 48.53 -18.78
N ALA A 248 23.34 48.78 -17.47
CA ALA A 248 24.15 49.82 -16.84
C ALA A 248 25.64 49.63 -17.12
N THR A 249 26.16 48.41 -16.91
CA THR A 249 27.58 48.09 -17.16
C THR A 249 27.98 48.34 -18.63
N ARG A 250 27.09 47.99 -19.58
CA ARG A 250 27.33 48.25 -21.01
C ARG A 250 27.30 49.74 -21.34
N ALA A 251 26.42 50.51 -20.71
CA ALA A 251 26.36 51.96 -20.88
C ALA A 251 27.63 52.64 -20.36
N ASP A 252 28.13 52.25 -19.18
CA ASP A 252 29.38 52.79 -18.62
C ASP A 252 30.59 52.49 -19.51
N SER A 253 30.65 51.26 -20.05
CA SER A 253 31.70 50.86 -21.00
C SER A 253 31.64 51.69 -22.30
N ALA A 254 30.44 51.93 -22.83
CA ALA A 254 30.24 52.75 -24.02
C ALA A 254 30.66 54.20 -23.79
N TYR A 255 30.31 54.77 -22.63
CA TYR A 255 30.73 56.13 -22.25
C TYR A 255 32.26 56.25 -22.11
N SER A 256 32.90 55.29 -21.45
CA SER A 256 34.37 55.24 -21.30
C SER A 256 35.11 55.14 -22.64
N ASN A 257 34.58 54.34 -23.57
CA ASN A 257 35.13 54.28 -24.93
C ASN A 257 34.96 55.62 -25.65
N ALA A 258 33.79 56.26 -25.54
CA ALA A 258 33.52 57.54 -26.18
C ALA A 258 34.44 58.65 -25.67
N THR A 259 34.69 58.75 -24.36
CA THR A 259 35.62 59.74 -23.80
C THR A 259 37.06 59.51 -24.29
N THR A 260 37.48 58.25 -24.42
CA THR A 260 38.80 57.88 -24.97
C THR A 260 38.95 58.32 -26.44
N TYR A 261 37.93 58.10 -27.27
CA TYR A 261 37.94 58.57 -28.66
C TYR A 261 37.89 60.10 -28.77
N ALA A 262 37.08 60.77 -27.95
CA ALA A 262 37.00 62.24 -27.94
C ALA A 262 38.34 62.87 -27.53
N SER A 263 39.01 62.30 -26.52
CA SER A 263 40.34 62.76 -26.09
C SER A 263 41.38 62.63 -27.21
N ASN A 264 41.26 61.60 -28.07
CA ASN A 264 42.11 61.48 -29.25
C ASN A 264 41.83 62.57 -30.30
N ALA A 265 40.60 63.07 -30.40
CA ALA A 265 40.22 64.14 -31.33
C ALA A 265 40.62 65.54 -30.83
N ASP A 266 40.54 65.81 -29.52
CA ASP A 266 40.94 67.10 -28.92
C ASP A 266 42.44 67.40 -29.10
N ASN A 267 43.28 66.38 -29.20
CA ASN A 267 44.72 66.53 -29.50
C ASN A 267 44.98 67.03 -30.94
N ILE A 268 44.02 66.86 -31.85
CA ILE A 268 44.10 67.38 -33.22
C ILE A 268 43.61 68.84 -33.27
N SER A 269 42.58 69.18 -32.49
CA SER A 269 42.03 70.55 -32.44
C SER A 269 42.85 71.53 -31.61
N SER A 270 43.57 71.05 -30.58
CA SER A 270 44.43 71.86 -29.69
C SER A 270 45.85 72.12 -30.23
N GLY A 271 46.19 71.56 -31.38
CA GLY A 271 47.47 71.81 -32.06
C GLY A 271 48.68 71.06 -31.47
N THR A 272 48.47 70.08 -30.57
CA THR A 272 49.54 69.26 -29.98
C THR A 272 49.23 67.78 -30.11
N LEU A 273 49.96 67.06 -30.97
CA LEU A 273 49.87 65.60 -31.08
C LEU A 273 50.93 64.95 -30.18
N ASN A 274 50.52 64.01 -29.33
CA ASN A 274 51.44 63.17 -28.56
C ASN A 274 52.32 62.32 -29.50
N THR A 275 53.63 62.30 -29.28
CA THR A 275 54.61 61.57 -30.12
C THR A 275 54.34 60.06 -30.19
N ALA A 276 53.80 59.45 -29.13
CA ALA A 276 53.43 58.03 -29.11
C ALA A 276 52.21 57.71 -30.03
N ARG A 277 51.55 58.74 -30.57
CA ARG A 277 50.36 58.62 -31.41
C ARG A 277 50.63 58.87 -32.89
N LEU A 278 51.83 59.30 -33.26
CA LEU A 278 52.25 59.39 -34.66
C LEU A 278 52.85 58.05 -35.11
N PRO A 279 52.48 57.53 -36.30
CA PRO A 279 53.23 56.43 -36.90
C PRO A 279 54.67 56.86 -37.19
N ALA A 280 55.59 55.89 -37.33
CA ALA A 280 57.00 56.16 -37.65
C ALA A 280 57.21 56.95 -38.95
N THR A 281 56.21 56.97 -39.84
CA THR A 281 56.18 57.81 -41.04
C THR A 281 54.80 58.44 -41.18
N VAL A 282 54.74 59.76 -41.32
CA VAL A 282 53.50 60.52 -41.52
C VAL A 282 53.38 60.86 -43.01
N ASN A 283 52.41 60.24 -43.70
CA ASN A 283 52.11 60.52 -45.10
C ASN A 283 50.90 61.46 -45.20
N VAL A 284 51.08 62.67 -45.73
CA VAL A 284 50.00 63.64 -45.96
C VAL A 284 49.82 63.83 -47.47
N SER A 285 48.60 63.63 -47.98
CA SER A 285 48.31 63.66 -49.43
C SER A 285 48.09 65.07 -50.02
N THR A 286 48.09 66.10 -49.18
CA THR A 286 47.85 67.50 -49.55
C THR A 286 49.00 68.37 -49.04
N THR A 287 48.70 69.56 -48.52
CA THR A 287 49.68 70.49 -47.94
C THR A 287 49.78 70.32 -46.42
N ILE A 288 50.99 70.51 -45.87
CA ILE A 288 51.19 70.70 -44.44
C ILE A 288 51.41 72.20 -44.19
N ASN A 289 50.44 72.86 -43.55
CA ASN A 289 50.62 74.23 -43.07
C ASN A 289 51.23 74.18 -41.67
N VAL A 290 52.42 74.75 -41.53
CA VAL A 290 53.15 74.85 -40.27
C VAL A 290 53.06 76.28 -39.73
N GLY A 291 53.11 76.44 -38.41
CA GLY A 291 53.16 77.74 -37.75
C GLY A 291 54.50 78.45 -37.97
N ALA A 292 54.91 79.28 -37.00
CA ALA A 292 56.09 80.14 -37.13
C ALA A 292 57.41 79.40 -37.43
N ASN A 293 57.55 78.14 -37.02
CA ASN A 293 58.80 77.38 -37.15
C ASN A 293 58.54 75.96 -37.63
N VAL A 294 59.48 75.44 -38.42
CA VAL A 294 59.63 74.00 -38.69
C VAL A 294 61.03 73.58 -38.24
N ASN A 295 61.11 72.73 -37.22
CA ASN A 295 62.37 72.13 -36.80
C ASN A 295 62.50 70.75 -37.43
N ILE A 296 63.44 70.58 -38.37
CA ILE A 296 63.69 69.34 -39.08
C ILE A 296 65.10 68.85 -38.72
N ASN A 297 65.22 67.65 -38.15
CA ASN A 297 66.51 67.09 -37.70
C ASN A 297 67.06 65.96 -38.60
N THR A 298 66.44 65.72 -39.76
CA THR A 298 66.92 64.72 -40.72
C THR A 298 68.17 65.21 -41.45
N SER A 299 69.05 64.27 -41.82
CA SER A 299 70.25 64.53 -42.60
C SER A 299 69.97 65.04 -44.02
N THR A 300 68.75 64.83 -44.53
CA THR A 300 68.32 65.35 -45.84
C THR A 300 66.87 65.82 -45.78
N ILE A 301 66.57 66.91 -46.49
CA ILE A 301 65.20 67.37 -46.75
C ILE A 301 64.99 67.30 -48.25
N PHE A 302 64.14 66.39 -48.70
CA PHE A 302 63.68 66.37 -50.09
C PHE A 302 62.48 67.30 -50.22
N ILE A 303 62.71 68.54 -50.63
CA ILE A 303 61.65 69.46 -51.06
C ILE A 303 61.45 69.24 -52.56
N GLY A 304 60.51 68.38 -52.97
CA GLY A 304 60.26 68.22 -54.41
C GLY A 304 59.26 67.16 -54.87
N ASN A 305 58.16 67.65 -55.47
CA ASN A 305 57.47 67.08 -56.63
C ASN A 305 56.59 68.18 -57.28
N SER A 306 57.00 68.65 -58.47
CA SER A 306 56.20 69.25 -59.54
C SER A 306 55.42 70.58 -59.36
N THR A 307 55.55 71.40 -60.40
CA THR A 307 54.70 72.50 -60.89
C THR A 307 54.75 73.90 -60.27
N VAL A 308 55.28 74.12 -59.06
CA VAL A 308 55.41 75.48 -58.47
C VAL A 308 56.79 75.69 -57.86
N ASN A 309 57.31 76.93 -57.97
CA ASN A 309 58.60 77.36 -57.43
C ASN A 309 58.71 77.15 -55.91
N THR A 310 59.84 76.61 -55.45
CA THR A 310 60.22 76.67 -54.03
C THR A 310 60.68 78.10 -53.72
N THR A 311 59.88 78.87 -52.98
CA THR A 311 60.25 80.22 -52.53
C THR A 311 60.66 80.19 -51.06
N ILE A 312 61.93 80.49 -50.78
CA ILE A 312 62.41 80.71 -49.41
C ILE A 312 62.49 82.23 -49.22
N ALA A 313 61.44 82.83 -48.67
CA ALA A 313 61.39 84.25 -48.31
C ALA A 313 62.00 84.48 -46.91
N ALA A 314 63.21 83.96 -46.69
CA ALA A 314 63.94 84.17 -45.43
C ALA A 314 64.79 85.43 -45.52
N GLY A 315 64.99 86.13 -44.39
CA GLY A 315 65.95 87.23 -44.32
C GLY A 315 67.39 86.78 -44.61
N ASN A 316 67.73 85.51 -44.31
CA ASN A 316 68.97 84.86 -44.70
C ASN A 316 68.77 83.35 -44.94
N ILE A 317 69.55 82.76 -45.83
CA ILE A 317 69.73 81.31 -45.95
C ILE A 317 71.14 81.01 -45.45
N ASN A 318 71.26 80.48 -44.22
CA ASN A 318 72.53 80.10 -43.65
C ASN A 318 72.82 78.61 -43.95
N LEU A 319 73.71 78.35 -44.91
CA LEU A 319 74.22 76.99 -45.15
C LEU A 319 75.49 76.79 -44.32
N GLN A 320 75.42 75.89 -43.33
CA GLN A 320 76.61 75.47 -42.57
C GLN A 320 77.43 74.38 -43.31
N GLY A 321 76.94 73.91 -44.45
CA GLY A 321 77.66 73.00 -45.35
C GLY A 321 78.61 73.74 -46.30
N THR A 322 79.38 72.98 -47.07
CA THR A 322 80.47 73.52 -47.91
C THR A 322 80.04 73.99 -49.30
N GLN A 323 78.82 73.71 -49.73
CA GLN A 323 78.37 73.95 -51.11
C GLN A 323 76.87 74.28 -51.18
N LEU A 324 76.54 75.28 -52.00
CA LEU A 324 75.20 75.53 -52.53
C LEU A 324 75.27 75.39 -54.06
N THR A 325 74.63 74.36 -54.60
CA THR A 325 74.53 74.15 -56.05
C THR A 325 73.17 74.63 -56.52
N VAL A 326 73.17 75.65 -57.39
CA VAL A 326 71.98 76.27 -57.98
C VAL A 326 72.16 76.35 -59.50
N GLY A 327 71.06 76.30 -60.24
CA GLY A 327 71.08 76.41 -61.71
C GLY A 327 71.34 77.85 -62.16
N ASN A 328 70.28 78.58 -62.49
CA ASN A 328 70.38 80.01 -62.80
C ASN A 328 70.17 80.83 -61.52
N VAL A 329 71.00 81.85 -61.31
CA VAL A 329 70.87 82.77 -60.18
C VAL A 329 70.56 84.16 -60.73
N THR A 330 69.52 84.79 -60.21
CA THR A 330 69.25 86.21 -60.42
C THR A 330 69.36 86.92 -59.08
N VAL A 331 70.32 87.83 -58.97
CA VAL A 331 70.54 88.66 -57.77
C VAL A 331 70.11 90.09 -58.11
N THR A 332 69.18 90.66 -57.35
CA THR A 332 68.59 91.99 -57.63
C THR A 332 68.92 93.02 -56.55
N GLY A 333 70.10 92.94 -55.94
CA GLY A 333 70.58 93.89 -54.92
C GLY A 333 71.93 94.50 -55.29
N ASP A 334 72.25 95.65 -54.70
CA ASP A 334 73.41 96.49 -55.06
C ASP A 334 74.79 95.91 -54.66
N SER A 335 74.84 94.74 -54.01
CA SER A 335 76.10 94.15 -53.54
C SER A 335 76.04 92.62 -53.45
N TYR A 336 76.97 91.97 -54.14
CA TYR A 336 77.24 90.53 -54.06
C TYR A 336 78.66 90.34 -53.51
N THR A 337 78.77 89.78 -52.31
CA THR A 337 80.07 89.57 -51.65
C THR A 337 80.39 88.08 -51.63
N ILE A 338 81.40 87.68 -52.40
CA ILE A 338 81.94 86.31 -52.35
C ILE A 338 83.22 86.32 -51.52
N GLY A 339 83.21 85.66 -50.37
CA GLY A 339 84.42 85.45 -49.57
C GLY A 339 85.21 84.25 -50.09
N ASN A 340 86.50 84.43 -50.37
CA ASN A 340 87.45 83.38 -50.79
C ASN A 340 86.97 82.54 -52.01
N SER A 341 86.60 83.22 -53.11
CA SER A 341 86.26 82.58 -54.37
C SER A 341 87.51 82.23 -55.18
N THR A 342 87.60 81.00 -55.69
CA THR A 342 88.55 80.60 -56.75
C THR A 342 87.92 80.61 -58.14
N VAL A 343 86.71 81.19 -58.29
CA VAL A 343 85.93 81.06 -59.52
C VAL A 343 86.14 82.26 -60.46
N ASN A 344 86.65 81.93 -61.66
CA ASN A 344 86.55 82.72 -62.89
C ASN A 344 85.08 83.09 -63.14
N THR A 345 84.68 84.27 -62.70
CA THR A 345 83.36 84.80 -63.01
C THR A 345 83.52 85.71 -64.21
N THR A 346 83.03 85.28 -65.37
CA THR A 346 82.76 86.22 -66.47
C THR A 346 81.40 86.82 -66.17
N ILE A 347 81.39 88.10 -65.81
CA ILE A 347 80.16 88.89 -65.64
C ILE A 347 79.49 89.02 -67.01
#